data_AF-A0A959VRU6-F1
#
_entry.id   AF-A0A959VRU6-F1
#
_cell.length_a   1.000
_cell.length_b   1.000
_cell.length_c   1.000
_cell.angle_alpha   90.00
_cell.angle_beta   90.00
_cell.angle_gamma   90.00
#
_symmetry.space_group_name_H-M   'P 1'
#
loop_
_entity.id
_entity.type
_entity.pdbx_description
1 polymer ?
#
loop_
_entity_poly.entity_id
_entity_poly.type
_entity_poly.pdbx_seq_one_letter_code
_entity_poly.pdbx_strand_id
1 'polypeptide(L)'
;VEWVGLITLVACVMAGLTAAGIRLPAAGLAHSVSTKILCAASLSRSCAGDGSLEVAYGPELAGLVRSGAPTLMYGKDMLGLPVDFRTCRSPWCADGSGEGEVSESTAGEPVTLFTRVVEGPEDSTYVQYWAYYPESASLRGAPFLEGKGYHRNDWESMQIRVEADGTVSERASSHSGYNHSRSSANWGSDLGWEFLTDAAEAVRLREKGGWGEATGRYLIAGGSHAGNVATSADDTDYPSYTPARLVRLVPLESVRNGPLARPADFDPITPPWEKQVWTDPESEGTG
;
A
#
# COMPACT_ATOMS: atom_id res chain seq x y z
N VAL A 1 25.08 10.30 -33.20
CA VAL A 1 26.45 10.30 -32.62
C VAL A 1 26.42 10.03 -31.12
N GLU A 2 25.44 10.57 -30.37
CA GLU A 2 25.30 10.37 -28.91
C GLU A 2 25.03 8.90 -28.48
N TRP A 3 24.21 8.16 -29.23
CA TRP A 3 23.87 6.76 -28.89
C TRP A 3 25.05 5.79 -28.98
N VAL A 4 25.96 6.00 -29.94
CA VAL A 4 27.19 5.19 -30.05
C VAL A 4 28.09 5.44 -28.83
N GLY A 5 28.15 6.69 -28.37
CA GLY A 5 28.85 7.07 -27.14
C GLY A 5 28.28 6.38 -25.90
N LEU A 6 26.96 6.40 -25.73
CA LEU A 6 26.29 5.75 -24.60
C LEU A 6 26.48 4.23 -24.60
N ILE A 7 26.31 3.56 -25.75
CA ILE A 7 26.52 2.12 -25.87
C ILE A 7 27.97 1.75 -25.57
N THR A 8 28.92 2.54 -26.07
CA THR A 8 30.36 2.34 -25.80
C THR A 8 30.67 2.53 -24.32
N LEU A 9 30.10 3.54 -23.67
CA LEU A 9 30.26 3.77 -22.23
C LEU A 9 29.72 2.59 -21.42
N VAL A 10 28.50 2.13 -21.70
CA VAL A 10 27.88 0.99 -21.01
C VAL A 10 28.71 -0.28 -21.20
N ALA A 11 29.21 -0.53 -22.42
CA ALA A 11 30.09 -1.66 -22.70
C ALA A 11 31.40 -1.59 -21.90
N CYS A 12 32.04 -0.41 -21.83
CA CYS A 12 33.25 -0.19 -21.05
C CYS A 12 33.03 -0.39 -19.55
N VAL A 13 31.90 0.08 -19.01
CA VAL A 13 31.53 -0.11 -17.60
C VAL A 13 31.33 -1.59 -17.30
N MET A 14 30.56 -2.31 -18.12
CA MET A 14 30.33 -3.74 -17.93
C MET A 14 31.62 -4.56 -18.05
N ALA A 15 32.51 -4.21 -18.99
CA ALA A 15 33.84 -4.80 -19.10
C ALA A 15 34.70 -4.54 -17.86
N GLY A 16 34.69 -3.31 -17.33
CA GLY A 16 35.40 -2.94 -16.11
C GLY A 16 34.90 -3.69 -14.87
N LEU A 17 33.58 -3.81 -14.70
CA LEU A 17 32.97 -4.57 -13.59
C LEU A 17 33.33 -6.06 -13.67
N THR A 18 33.35 -6.62 -14.88
CA THR A 18 33.77 -8.01 -15.11
C THR A 18 35.26 -8.21 -14.78
N ALA A 19 36.12 -7.28 -15.21
CA ALA A 19 37.56 -7.31 -14.90
C ALA A 19 37.83 -7.16 -13.38
N ALA A 20 36.97 -6.45 -12.66
CA ALA A 20 37.02 -6.31 -11.20
C ALA A 20 36.45 -7.51 -10.43
N GLY A 21 35.99 -8.57 -11.12
CA GLY A 21 35.44 -9.78 -10.49
C GLY A 21 34.01 -9.65 -9.97
N ILE A 22 33.32 -8.56 -10.29
CA ILE A 22 31.94 -8.32 -9.87
C ILE A 22 31.01 -9.13 -10.78
N ARG A 23 30.32 -10.13 -10.22
CA ARG A 23 29.35 -10.94 -10.95
C ARG A 23 27.98 -10.26 -10.93
N LEU A 24 27.61 -9.66 -12.06
CA LEU A 24 26.26 -9.13 -12.26
C LEU A 24 25.33 -10.21 -12.86
N PRO A 25 24.03 -10.24 -12.49
CA PRO A 25 23.05 -11.11 -13.12
C PRO A 25 22.84 -10.71 -14.60
N ALA A 26 23.58 -11.35 -15.51
CA ALA A 26 23.70 -10.92 -16.90
C ALA A 26 22.37 -10.90 -17.68
N ALA A 27 21.47 -11.85 -17.41
CA ALA A 27 20.22 -11.97 -18.15
C ALA A 27 19.18 -10.88 -17.77
N GLY A 28 19.04 -10.58 -16.48
CA GLY A 28 18.07 -9.58 -15.99
C GLY A 28 18.49 -8.15 -16.33
N LEU A 29 19.79 -7.86 -16.22
CA LEU A 29 20.34 -6.53 -16.48
C LEU A 29 20.31 -6.20 -17.98
N ALA A 30 20.66 -7.15 -18.84
CA ALA A 30 20.64 -6.95 -20.29
C ALA A 30 19.22 -6.72 -20.82
N HIS A 31 18.23 -7.44 -20.31
CA HIS A 31 16.83 -7.24 -20.69
C HIS A 31 16.33 -5.86 -20.24
N SER A 32 16.53 -5.49 -18.99
CA SER A 32 16.11 -4.19 -18.43
C SER A 32 16.74 -2.99 -19.15
N VAL A 33 18.05 -3.06 -19.43
CA VAL A 33 18.78 -2.00 -20.15
C VAL A 33 18.32 -1.92 -21.61
N SER A 34 18.14 -3.06 -22.29
CA SER A 34 17.68 -3.07 -23.69
C SER A 34 16.28 -2.50 -23.84
N THR A 35 15.35 -2.86 -22.93
CA THR A 35 13.98 -2.33 -22.93
C THR A 35 13.98 -0.82 -22.70
N LYS A 36 14.77 -0.31 -21.72
CA LYS A 36 14.87 1.14 -21.47
C LYS A 36 15.48 1.92 -22.64
N ILE A 37 16.50 1.36 -23.32
CA ILE A 37 17.12 1.98 -24.50
C ILE A 37 16.15 2.00 -25.69
N LEU A 38 15.42 0.91 -25.93
CA LEU A 38 14.43 0.83 -27.00
C LEU A 38 13.24 1.78 -26.75
N CYS A 39 12.80 1.93 -25.50
CA CYS A 39 11.76 2.88 -25.12
C CYS A 39 12.20 4.34 -25.29
N ALA A 40 13.44 4.67 -24.93
CA ALA A 40 13.98 6.01 -25.12
C ALA A 40 14.21 6.36 -26.60
N ALA A 41 14.59 5.38 -27.43
CA ALA A 41 14.86 5.57 -28.85
C ALA A 41 13.59 5.69 -29.71
N SER A 42 12.46 5.08 -29.31
CA SER A 42 11.25 5.06 -30.13
C SER A 42 10.37 6.31 -29.98
N LEU A 43 10.59 7.16 -28.97
CA LEU A 43 9.76 8.34 -28.61
C LEU A 43 8.24 8.04 -28.61
N SER A 44 7.85 6.77 -28.57
CA SER A 44 6.49 6.34 -28.80
C SER A 44 5.78 6.16 -27.46
N ARG A 45 4.58 6.72 -27.35
CA ARG A 45 3.68 6.50 -26.21
C ARG A 45 3.29 5.03 -26.02
N SER A 46 3.61 4.16 -26.98
CA SER A 46 3.42 2.70 -26.94
C SER A 46 4.55 1.91 -26.28
N CYS A 47 5.68 2.55 -25.95
CA CYS A 47 6.80 1.89 -25.25
C CYS A 47 6.62 1.88 -23.73
N ALA A 48 5.84 2.82 -23.21
CA ALA A 48 5.00 2.54 -22.06
C ALA A 48 3.78 1.83 -22.65
N GLY A 49 3.59 0.53 -22.41
CA GLY A 49 2.24 -0.01 -22.62
C GLY A 49 1.23 0.83 -21.82
N ASP A 50 -0.07 0.61 -22.03
CA ASP A 50 -1.06 1.06 -21.04
C ASP A 50 -0.52 0.64 -19.66
N GLY A 51 -0.43 1.62 -18.73
CA GLY A 51 0.02 1.32 -17.38
C GLY A 51 -0.84 0.21 -16.80
N SER A 52 -0.32 -0.57 -15.86
CA SER A 52 -1.08 -1.71 -15.31
C SER A 52 -2.46 -1.30 -14.80
N LEU A 53 -2.62 -0.05 -14.35
CA LEU A 53 -3.91 0.54 -13.96
C LEU A 53 -4.84 0.78 -15.16
N GLU A 54 -4.37 1.35 -16.26
CA GLU A 54 -5.19 1.54 -17.48
C GLU A 54 -5.65 0.20 -18.06
N VAL A 55 -4.79 -0.82 -18.04
CA VAL A 55 -5.17 -2.17 -18.49
C VAL A 55 -6.24 -2.78 -17.58
N ALA A 56 -6.16 -2.52 -16.27
CA ALA A 56 -7.08 -3.10 -15.31
C ALA A 56 -8.42 -2.36 -15.21
N TYR A 57 -8.41 -1.03 -15.27
CA TYR A 57 -9.55 -0.17 -14.93
C TYR A 57 -9.98 0.78 -16.05
N GLY A 58 -9.21 0.89 -17.14
CA GLY A 58 -9.40 1.94 -18.15
C GLY A 58 -8.84 3.29 -17.70
N PRO A 59 -8.71 4.27 -18.63
CA PRO A 59 -7.98 5.52 -18.39
C PRO A 59 -8.63 6.44 -17.35
N GLU A 60 -9.96 6.47 -17.28
CA GLU A 60 -10.70 7.32 -16.34
C GLU A 60 -10.51 6.86 -14.89
N LEU A 61 -10.82 5.60 -14.60
CA LEU A 61 -10.65 5.01 -13.28
C LEU A 61 -9.17 4.91 -12.90
N ALA A 62 -8.25 4.67 -13.85
CA ALA A 62 -6.82 4.76 -13.57
C ALA A 62 -6.38 6.17 -13.18
N GLY A 63 -7.03 7.21 -13.72
CA GLY A 63 -6.86 8.60 -13.29
C GLY A 63 -7.32 8.77 -11.85
N LEU A 64 -8.52 8.28 -11.52
CA LEU A 64 -9.09 8.34 -10.17
C LEU A 64 -8.18 7.64 -9.13
N VAL A 65 -7.69 6.45 -9.44
CA VAL A 65 -6.77 5.68 -8.57
C VAL A 65 -5.46 6.43 -8.33
N ARG A 66 -4.96 7.21 -9.30
CA ARG A 66 -3.75 8.01 -9.09
C ARG A 66 -4.03 9.28 -8.29
N SER A 67 -5.15 9.97 -8.56
CA SER A 67 -5.51 11.19 -7.86
C SER A 67 -5.89 10.95 -6.40
N GLY A 68 -6.49 9.79 -6.12
CA GLY A 68 -6.88 9.39 -4.77
C GLY A 68 -5.79 8.67 -3.98
N ALA A 69 -4.59 8.45 -4.55
CA ALA A 69 -3.51 7.78 -3.86
C ALA A 69 -3.07 8.61 -2.63
N PRO A 70 -2.99 8.01 -1.44
CA PRO A 70 -2.67 8.76 -0.23
C PRO A 70 -1.18 9.05 -0.11
N THR A 71 -0.85 10.12 0.60
CA THR A 71 0.47 10.23 1.24
C THR A 71 0.49 9.33 2.46
N LEU A 72 1.40 8.37 2.51
CA LEU A 72 1.56 7.47 3.66
C LEU A 72 2.39 8.17 4.73
N MET A 73 1.89 8.19 5.96
CA MET A 73 2.54 8.78 7.12
C MET A 73 2.80 7.66 8.12
N TYR A 74 4.06 7.37 8.41
CA TYR A 74 4.45 6.25 9.27
C TYR A 74 4.70 6.75 10.69
N GLY A 75 3.99 6.17 11.65
CA GLY A 75 4.08 6.53 13.05
C GLY A 75 5.44 6.18 13.65
N LYS A 76 5.70 6.70 14.84
CA LYS A 76 6.89 6.36 15.62
C LYS A 76 7.05 4.84 15.76
N ASP A 77 8.30 4.38 15.69
CA ASP A 77 8.70 2.96 15.78
C ASP A 77 8.26 2.07 14.60
N MET A 78 7.80 2.68 13.49
CA MET A 78 7.53 2.01 12.23
C MET A 78 8.74 2.07 11.29
N LEU A 79 9.39 0.92 11.10
CA LEU A 79 10.43 0.75 10.07
C LEU A 79 9.88 0.06 8.82
N GLY A 80 8.94 -0.88 8.99
CA GLY A 80 8.37 -1.64 7.88
C GLY A 80 7.59 -0.74 6.93
N LEU A 81 7.98 -0.75 5.65
CA LEU A 81 7.24 -0.09 4.57
C LEU A 81 6.29 -1.09 3.91
N PRO A 82 5.16 -0.64 3.33
CA PRO A 82 4.32 -1.53 2.57
C PRO A 82 5.00 -1.88 1.25
N VAL A 83 5.09 -3.17 0.97
CA VAL A 83 5.87 -3.72 -0.15
C VAL A 83 5.05 -4.67 -0.99
N ASP A 84 5.57 -5.03 -2.15
CA ASP A 84 4.96 -6.07 -2.97
C ASP A 84 5.24 -7.45 -2.38
N PHE A 85 4.20 -8.09 -1.86
CA PHE A 85 4.29 -9.43 -1.24
C PHE A 85 4.85 -10.50 -2.20
N ARG A 86 4.90 -10.25 -3.51
CA ARG A 86 5.47 -11.19 -4.48
C ARG A 86 6.99 -11.14 -4.52
N THR A 87 7.60 -10.01 -4.13
CA THR A 87 9.04 -9.79 -4.11
C THR A 87 9.62 -9.80 -2.69
N CYS A 88 8.85 -9.33 -1.71
CA CYS A 88 9.30 -9.23 -0.32
C CYS A 88 8.27 -9.78 0.68
N ARG A 89 8.71 -10.66 1.59
CA ARG A 89 7.89 -11.24 2.68
C ARG A 89 8.67 -11.41 3.99
N SER A 90 9.68 -10.57 4.19
CA SER A 90 10.43 -10.52 5.44
C SER A 90 10.67 -9.06 5.85
N PRO A 91 10.75 -8.76 7.15
CA PRO A 91 11.03 -7.40 7.63
C PRO A 91 12.30 -6.81 7.00
N TRP A 92 13.35 -7.64 6.86
CA TRP A 92 14.64 -7.24 6.29
C TRP A 92 14.57 -6.59 4.90
N CYS A 93 13.62 -7.01 4.04
CA CYS A 93 13.46 -6.40 2.72
C CYS A 93 12.46 -5.25 2.70
N ALA A 94 11.68 -5.06 3.77
CA ALA A 94 10.64 -4.03 3.88
C ALA A 94 11.07 -2.83 4.72
N ASP A 95 12.08 -2.97 5.59
CA ASP A 95 12.49 -1.91 6.51
C ASP A 95 13.10 -0.70 5.79
N GLY A 96 12.54 0.48 6.05
CA GLY A 96 13.04 1.79 5.61
C GLY A 96 14.01 2.44 6.59
N SER A 97 14.32 3.72 6.37
CA SER A 97 15.18 4.52 7.25
C SER A 97 14.55 4.84 8.60
N GLY A 98 13.23 4.80 8.71
CA GLY A 98 12.46 5.23 9.88
C GLY A 98 12.28 6.74 10.01
N GLU A 99 12.93 7.53 9.16
CA GLU A 99 12.86 9.00 9.17
C GLU A 99 12.92 9.61 7.75
N GLY A 100 12.25 10.75 7.56
CA GLY A 100 12.26 11.54 6.32
C GLY A 100 11.32 11.06 5.22
N GLU A 101 11.50 11.61 4.01
CA GLU A 101 10.82 11.13 2.80
C GLU A 101 11.41 9.76 2.42
N VAL A 102 10.56 8.75 2.29
CA VAL A 102 10.94 7.40 1.89
C VAL A 102 10.14 6.98 0.66
N SER A 103 10.78 6.28 -0.28
CA SER A 103 10.12 5.72 -1.48
C SER A 103 10.48 4.26 -1.72
N GLU A 104 11.49 3.76 -1.04
CA GLU A 104 11.96 2.38 -1.09
C GLU A 104 12.54 1.98 0.26
N SER A 105 12.55 0.67 0.53
CA SER A 105 13.23 0.09 1.69
C SER A 105 14.74 0.19 1.57
N THR A 106 15.45 -0.07 2.66
CA THR A 106 16.92 -0.17 2.67
C THR A 106 17.44 -1.32 1.77
N ALA A 107 16.59 -2.28 1.43
CA ALA A 107 16.89 -3.35 0.46
C ALA A 107 16.49 -3.01 -0.99
N GLY A 108 15.93 -1.83 -1.24
CA GLY A 108 15.51 -1.36 -2.56
C GLY A 108 14.13 -1.84 -3.00
N GLU A 109 13.29 -2.32 -2.09
CA GLU A 109 11.88 -2.64 -2.39
C GLU A 109 11.06 -1.36 -2.45
N PRO A 110 10.35 -1.06 -3.55
CA PRO A 110 9.54 0.14 -3.64
C PRO A 110 8.35 0.12 -2.67
N VAL A 111 8.03 1.28 -2.09
CA VAL A 111 6.77 1.47 -1.36
C VAL A 111 5.61 1.19 -2.31
N THR A 112 4.76 0.23 -1.95
CA THR A 112 3.74 -0.32 -2.85
C THR A 112 2.39 -0.39 -2.17
N LEU A 113 1.36 0.11 -2.85
CA LEU A 113 -0.04 -0.14 -2.53
C LEU A 113 -0.67 -0.95 -3.65
N PHE A 114 -1.42 -1.96 -3.27
CA PHE A 114 -2.27 -2.67 -4.19
C PHE A 114 -3.62 -1.97 -4.29
N THR A 115 -4.25 -2.04 -5.45
CA THR A 115 -5.45 -1.26 -5.76
C THR A 115 -6.58 -2.16 -6.18
N ARG A 116 -7.81 -1.69 -5.95
CA ARG A 116 -9.03 -2.27 -6.48
C ARG A 116 -10.05 -1.15 -6.66
N VAL A 117 -10.78 -1.21 -7.75
CA VAL A 117 -11.93 -0.33 -7.98
C VAL A 117 -13.21 -1.15 -7.90
N VAL A 118 -14.21 -0.62 -7.19
CA VAL A 118 -15.52 -1.24 -7.05
C VAL A 118 -16.58 -0.17 -7.32
N GLU A 119 -17.49 -0.45 -8.24
CA GLU A 119 -18.69 0.36 -8.44
C GLU A 119 -19.71 0.02 -7.34
N GLY A 120 -20.33 1.05 -6.77
CA GLY A 120 -21.32 0.91 -5.73
C GLY A 120 -22.71 1.39 -6.14
N PRO A 121 -23.63 1.51 -5.17
CA PRO A 121 -24.97 2.03 -5.42
C PRO A 121 -24.93 3.52 -5.82
N GLU A 122 -25.97 3.98 -6.51
CA GLU A 122 -26.17 5.40 -6.83
C GLU A 122 -24.98 6.04 -7.57
N ASP A 123 -24.35 5.28 -8.47
CA ASP A 123 -23.18 5.68 -9.27
C ASP A 123 -21.95 6.08 -8.43
N SER A 124 -21.89 5.64 -7.18
CA SER A 124 -20.69 5.77 -6.34
C SER A 124 -19.56 4.86 -6.84
N THR A 125 -18.31 5.31 -6.69
CA THR A 125 -17.11 4.56 -7.02
C THR A 125 -16.20 4.49 -5.81
N TYR A 126 -15.73 3.29 -5.50
CA TYR A 126 -14.81 3.03 -4.40
C TYR A 126 -13.45 2.67 -4.95
N VAL A 127 -12.39 3.24 -4.37
CA VAL A 127 -11.03 2.75 -4.59
C VAL A 127 -10.48 2.24 -3.27
N GLN A 128 -10.03 1.00 -3.28
CA GLN A 128 -9.40 0.35 -2.14
C GLN A 128 -7.90 0.29 -2.38
N TYR A 129 -7.13 0.87 -1.47
CA TYR A 129 -5.68 0.76 -1.41
C TYR A 129 -5.31 -0.21 -0.30
N TRP A 130 -4.54 -1.25 -0.64
CA TRP A 130 -4.15 -2.32 0.26
C TRP A 130 -2.64 -2.28 0.48
N ALA A 131 -2.24 -2.21 1.73
CA ALA A 131 -0.86 -2.22 2.20
C ALA A 131 -0.52 -3.62 2.70
N TYR A 132 0.56 -4.21 2.19
CA TYR A 132 1.10 -5.47 2.73
C TYR A 132 2.35 -5.22 3.54
N TYR A 133 2.38 -5.73 4.77
CA TYR A 133 3.57 -5.78 5.62
C TYR A 133 3.99 -7.23 5.87
N PRO A 134 5.30 -7.55 5.86
CA PRO A 134 5.78 -8.89 6.17
C PRO A 134 5.52 -9.39 7.60
N GLU A 135 5.30 -8.48 8.53
CA GLU A 135 5.01 -8.76 9.93
C GLU A 135 4.04 -7.71 10.47
N SER A 136 3.47 -8.00 11.62
CA SER A 136 2.78 -7.07 12.52
C SER A 136 3.24 -7.36 13.93
N ALA A 137 3.40 -6.33 14.76
CA ALA A 137 3.84 -6.42 16.15
C ALA A 137 3.06 -5.43 17.01
N SER A 138 1.75 -5.67 17.16
CA SER A 138 0.80 -4.77 17.83
C SER A 138 1.05 -4.54 19.33
N LEU A 139 1.94 -5.34 19.95
CA LEU A 139 2.37 -5.20 21.35
C LEU A 139 3.87 -4.90 21.48
N ARG A 140 4.51 -4.38 20.42
CA ARG A 140 5.92 -3.95 20.46
C ARG A 140 6.12 -2.93 21.58
N GLY A 141 7.13 -3.16 22.42
CA GLY A 141 7.41 -2.32 23.59
C GLY A 141 6.60 -2.66 24.86
N ALA A 142 5.73 -3.67 24.85
CA ALA A 142 5.07 -4.20 26.06
C ALA A 142 5.85 -5.42 26.60
N PRO A 143 6.63 -5.29 27.68
CA PRO A 143 7.42 -6.39 28.22
C PRO A 143 6.52 -7.59 28.55
N PHE A 144 6.98 -8.80 28.22
CA PHE A 144 6.28 -10.09 28.45
C PHE A 144 5.04 -10.36 27.58
N LEU A 145 4.56 -9.39 26.78
CA LEU A 145 3.40 -9.55 25.90
C LEU A 145 3.70 -9.31 24.42
N GLU A 146 4.89 -8.79 24.08
CA GLU A 146 5.34 -8.51 22.72
C GLU A 146 5.11 -9.69 21.74
N GLY A 147 5.49 -10.90 22.14
CA GLY A 147 5.28 -12.10 21.31
C GLY A 147 3.83 -12.51 21.09
N LYS A 148 2.87 -11.96 21.86
CA LYS A 148 1.43 -12.24 21.69
C LYS A 148 0.74 -11.32 20.68
N GLY A 149 1.35 -10.18 20.35
CA GLY A 149 0.87 -9.26 19.32
C GLY A 149 1.60 -9.43 17.98
N TYR A 150 2.50 -10.41 17.89
CA TYR A 150 3.30 -10.66 16.69
C TYR A 150 2.62 -11.67 15.78
N HIS A 151 2.51 -11.34 14.49
CA HIS A 151 2.21 -12.31 13.44
C HIS A 151 2.99 -11.99 12.17
N ARG A 152 3.19 -13.03 11.34
CA ARG A 152 3.72 -12.87 9.99
C ARG A 152 2.59 -12.48 9.05
N ASN A 153 2.93 -11.67 8.06
CA ASN A 153 2.01 -11.07 7.11
C ASN A 153 1.00 -10.14 7.79
N ASP A 154 0.73 -9.03 7.13
CA ASP A 154 -0.31 -8.11 7.54
C ASP A 154 -0.89 -7.44 6.31
N TRP A 155 -2.21 -7.27 6.31
CA TRP A 155 -2.94 -6.62 5.23
C TRP A 155 -3.84 -5.56 5.80
N GLU A 156 -3.41 -4.33 5.59
CA GLU A 156 -4.14 -3.13 5.97
C GLU A 156 -4.64 -2.41 4.72
N SER A 157 -5.54 -1.45 4.90
CA SER A 157 -6.14 -0.73 3.80
C SER A 157 -6.54 0.69 4.15
N MET A 158 -6.59 1.50 3.10
CA MET A 158 -7.24 2.79 3.07
C MET A 158 -8.18 2.81 1.88
N GLN A 159 -9.38 3.35 2.05
CA GLN A 159 -10.41 3.37 1.03
C GLN A 159 -10.87 4.80 0.80
N ILE A 160 -11.19 5.10 -0.45
CA ILE A 160 -11.94 6.29 -0.84
C ILE A 160 -13.31 5.85 -1.38
N ARG A 161 -14.33 6.66 -1.11
CA ARG A 161 -15.63 6.62 -1.77
C ARG A 161 -15.81 7.94 -2.50
N VAL A 162 -16.17 7.86 -3.78
CA VAL A 162 -16.51 9.01 -4.62
C VAL A 162 -17.96 8.89 -5.01
N GLU A 163 -18.78 9.83 -4.55
CA GLU A 163 -20.20 9.91 -4.88
C GLU A 163 -20.40 10.42 -6.31
N ALA A 164 -21.60 10.26 -6.86
CA ALA A 164 -21.96 10.74 -8.20
C ALA A 164 -21.78 12.26 -8.39
N ASP A 165 -21.86 13.05 -7.30
CA ASP A 165 -21.64 14.49 -7.31
C ASP A 165 -20.16 14.90 -7.18
N GLY A 166 -19.26 13.92 -7.08
CA GLY A 166 -17.83 14.11 -6.91
C GLY A 166 -17.38 14.29 -5.45
N THR A 167 -18.27 14.19 -4.47
CA THR A 167 -17.92 14.20 -3.05
C THR A 167 -17.02 13.01 -2.73
N VAL A 168 -15.89 13.27 -2.06
CA VAL A 168 -14.93 12.23 -1.69
C VAL A 168 -14.91 12.03 -0.18
N SER A 169 -15.05 10.78 0.25
CA SER A 169 -14.90 10.35 1.65
C SER A 169 -13.80 9.30 1.77
N GLU A 170 -13.16 9.22 2.94
CA GLU A 170 -12.04 8.32 3.21
C GLU A 170 -12.25 7.54 4.51
N ARG A 171 -11.63 6.36 4.59
CA ARG A 171 -11.50 5.55 5.81
C ARG A 171 -10.25 4.67 5.73
N ALA A 172 -9.75 4.19 6.87
CA ALA A 172 -8.65 3.21 6.91
C ALA A 172 -8.96 2.07 7.88
N SER A 173 -8.43 0.88 7.60
CA SER A 173 -8.64 -0.28 8.47
C SER A 173 -7.88 -0.12 9.79
N SER A 174 -8.48 -0.61 10.86
CA SER A 174 -7.93 -0.64 12.20
C SER A 174 -8.38 -1.94 12.83
N HIS A 175 -7.47 -2.91 12.91
CA HIS A 175 -7.76 -4.25 13.42
C HIS A 175 -8.96 -4.89 12.70
N SER A 176 -10.09 -5.06 13.39
CA SER A 176 -11.29 -5.75 12.89
C SER A 176 -12.29 -4.83 12.15
N GLY A 177 -11.99 -3.53 11.99
CA GLY A 177 -12.91 -2.54 11.47
C GLY A 177 -12.26 -1.42 10.66
N TYR A 178 -13.00 -0.33 10.43
CA TYR A 178 -12.53 0.87 9.74
C TYR A 178 -12.75 2.15 10.55
N ASN A 179 -11.84 3.11 10.43
CA ASN A 179 -11.87 4.38 11.15
C ASN A 179 -11.51 5.56 10.24
N HIS A 180 -12.12 6.72 10.52
CA HIS A 180 -11.74 8.00 9.91
C HIS A 180 -10.64 8.70 10.72
N SER A 181 -10.89 8.91 12.01
CA SER A 181 -9.97 9.52 12.96
C SER A 181 -9.61 8.55 14.08
N ARG A 182 -8.45 8.77 14.73
CA ARG A 182 -8.03 7.96 15.88
C ARG A 182 -8.74 8.44 17.16
N SER A 183 -9.57 7.59 17.77
CA SER A 183 -10.30 7.91 18.99
C SER A 183 -10.39 6.69 19.92
N SER A 184 -10.33 6.91 21.23
CA SER A 184 -10.59 5.87 22.23
C SER A 184 -12.03 5.34 22.18
N ALA A 185 -12.93 6.03 21.48
CA ALA A 185 -14.29 5.56 21.20
C ALA A 185 -14.37 4.49 20.10
N ASN A 186 -13.30 4.28 19.31
CA ASN A 186 -13.30 3.37 18.17
C ASN A 186 -13.00 1.91 18.52
N TRP A 187 -12.72 1.63 19.79
CA TRP A 187 -12.34 0.31 20.30
C TRP A 187 -13.33 -0.81 19.95
N GLY A 188 -14.62 -0.49 19.75
CA GLY A 188 -15.63 -1.45 19.31
C GLY A 188 -15.38 -1.99 17.90
N SER A 189 -14.97 -1.11 16.97
CA SER A 189 -14.54 -1.51 15.62
C SER A 189 -13.22 -2.26 15.66
N ASP A 190 -12.29 -1.86 16.53
CA ASP A 190 -10.99 -2.52 16.68
C ASP A 190 -11.15 -3.99 17.14
N LEU A 191 -12.16 -4.27 17.97
CA LEU A 191 -12.51 -5.61 18.46
C LEU A 191 -13.52 -6.36 17.59
N GLY A 192 -14.09 -5.73 16.55
CA GLY A 192 -15.07 -6.34 15.65
C GLY A 192 -16.45 -6.54 16.28
N TRP A 193 -16.85 -5.67 17.22
CA TRP A 193 -18.11 -5.79 17.94
C TRP A 193 -19.17 -4.83 17.37
N GLU A 194 -20.02 -5.35 16.49
CA GLU A 194 -21.07 -4.58 15.77
C GLU A 194 -21.96 -3.76 16.72
N PHE A 195 -22.45 -4.35 17.82
CA PHE A 195 -23.38 -3.66 18.73
C PHE A 195 -22.80 -2.42 19.42
N LEU A 196 -21.48 -2.39 19.67
CA LEU A 196 -20.82 -1.21 20.24
C LEU A 196 -20.51 -0.17 19.17
N THR A 197 -20.24 -0.63 17.96
CA THR A 197 -20.03 0.22 16.78
C THR A 197 -21.31 1.01 16.49
N ASP A 198 -22.45 0.32 16.41
CA ASP A 198 -23.78 0.93 16.24
C ASP A 198 -24.09 1.94 17.35
N ALA A 199 -23.76 1.61 18.59
CA ALA A 199 -23.99 2.49 19.74
C ALA A 199 -23.14 3.77 19.64
N ALA A 200 -21.86 3.65 19.26
CA ALA A 200 -20.95 4.78 19.10
C ALA A 200 -21.35 5.69 17.93
N GLU A 201 -21.82 5.11 16.82
CA GLU A 201 -22.39 5.85 15.69
C GLU A 201 -23.68 6.58 16.08
N ALA A 202 -24.58 5.92 16.81
CA ALA A 202 -25.85 6.50 17.24
C ALA A 202 -25.67 7.75 18.13
N VAL A 203 -24.57 7.82 18.88
CA VAL A 203 -24.21 9.00 19.68
C VAL A 203 -23.20 9.93 19.00
N ARG A 204 -22.90 9.72 17.70
CA ARG A 204 -21.95 10.51 16.88
C ARG A 204 -20.54 10.59 17.46
N LEU A 205 -20.13 9.56 18.20
CA LEU A 205 -18.75 9.41 18.67
C LEU A 205 -17.86 8.76 17.60
N ARG A 206 -18.46 8.13 16.59
CA ARG A 206 -17.83 7.65 15.35
C ARG A 206 -18.73 7.98 14.17
N GLU A 207 -18.14 8.28 13.02
CA GLU A 207 -18.88 8.38 11.76
C GLU A 207 -19.29 6.99 11.25
N LYS A 208 -20.41 6.93 10.53
CA LYS A 208 -20.98 5.66 10.05
C LYS A 208 -20.03 4.94 9.10
N GLY A 209 -19.75 3.66 9.35
CA GLY A 209 -18.86 2.86 8.51
C GLY A 209 -17.39 3.28 8.56
N GLY A 210 -17.03 4.19 9.48
CA GLY A 210 -15.70 4.79 9.57
C GLY A 210 -15.38 5.80 8.46
N TRP A 211 -16.35 6.21 7.65
CA TRP A 211 -16.18 7.19 6.57
C TRP A 211 -16.11 8.62 7.11
N GLY A 212 -15.28 9.47 6.52
CA GLY A 212 -15.34 10.91 6.77
C GLY A 212 -14.65 11.71 5.68
N GLU A 213 -14.48 13.02 5.89
CA GLU A 213 -13.92 13.91 4.88
C GLU A 213 -12.54 13.46 4.38
N ALA A 214 -12.32 13.59 3.06
CA ALA A 214 -11.06 13.24 2.44
C ALA A 214 -9.91 14.15 2.90
N THR A 215 -8.80 13.54 3.24
CA THR A 215 -7.58 14.19 3.72
C THR A 215 -6.39 13.96 2.79
N GLY A 216 -6.45 12.97 1.89
CA GLY A 216 -5.33 12.55 1.05
C GLY A 216 -4.17 11.93 1.82
N ARG A 217 -4.41 11.50 3.07
CA ARG A 217 -3.39 10.95 3.97
C ARG A 217 -3.81 9.58 4.48
N TYR A 218 -2.82 8.71 4.63
CA TYR A 218 -2.97 7.43 5.32
C TYR A 218 -1.98 7.39 6.48
N LEU A 219 -2.52 7.49 7.68
CA LEU A 219 -1.78 7.54 8.94
C LEU A 219 -1.68 6.12 9.50
N ILE A 220 -0.46 5.65 9.73
CA ILE A 220 -0.20 4.23 10.01
C ILE A 220 0.52 4.11 11.35
N ALA A 221 -0.11 3.42 12.30
CA ALA A 221 0.45 3.23 13.63
C ALA A 221 1.62 2.24 13.61
N GLY A 222 2.69 2.55 14.35
CA GLY A 222 3.82 1.65 14.53
C GLY A 222 3.41 0.36 15.26
N GLY A 223 3.92 -0.77 14.78
CA GLY A 223 3.66 -2.09 15.35
C GLY A 223 2.40 -2.75 14.83
N SER A 224 1.21 -2.20 15.10
CA SER A 224 -0.07 -2.82 14.72
C SER A 224 -0.53 -2.54 13.29
N HIS A 225 0.08 -1.55 12.62
CA HIS A 225 -0.34 -1.01 11.32
C HIS A 225 -1.77 -0.47 11.25
N ALA A 226 -2.44 -0.36 12.40
CA ALA A 226 -3.76 0.23 12.50
C ALA A 226 -3.76 1.64 11.89
N GLY A 227 -4.74 1.84 11.01
CA GLY A 227 -4.85 2.97 10.12
C GLY A 227 -5.90 3.98 10.55
N ASN A 228 -5.65 5.24 10.24
CA ASN A 228 -6.66 6.30 10.19
C ASN A 228 -6.29 7.32 9.09
N VAL A 229 -7.22 8.20 8.73
CA VAL A 229 -7.00 9.20 7.66
C VAL A 229 -6.91 10.62 8.23
N ALA A 230 -7.58 10.90 9.34
CA ALA A 230 -7.51 12.18 10.04
C ALA A 230 -6.72 12.08 11.36
N THR A 231 -5.84 13.05 11.58
CA THR A 231 -5.14 13.26 12.85
C THR A 231 -6.13 13.72 13.92
N SER A 232 -6.04 13.19 15.14
CA SER A 232 -6.58 13.88 16.32
C SER A 232 -5.60 14.97 16.76
N ALA A 233 -6.05 15.92 17.58
CA ALA A 233 -5.23 17.07 18.03
C ALA A 233 -3.90 16.68 18.73
N ASP A 234 -3.77 15.43 19.17
CA ASP A 234 -2.61 14.89 19.88
C ASP A 234 -1.64 14.09 18.98
N ASP A 235 -1.98 13.80 17.72
CA ASP A 235 -1.23 12.90 16.83
C ASP A 235 -0.42 13.70 15.79
N THR A 236 0.81 14.11 16.16
CA THR A 236 1.63 15.04 15.36
C THR A 236 3.00 14.50 14.93
N ASP A 237 3.41 13.30 15.36
CA ASP A 237 4.77 12.80 15.13
C ASP A 237 4.79 11.59 14.19
N TYR A 238 4.91 11.89 12.89
CA TYR A 238 5.15 10.92 11.82
C TYR A 238 6.57 11.14 11.28
N PRO A 239 7.59 10.45 11.84
CA PRO A 239 8.98 10.73 11.53
C PRO A 239 9.35 10.42 10.07
N SER A 240 8.61 9.54 9.39
CA SER A 240 8.79 9.25 7.96
C SER A 240 7.48 9.26 7.19
N TYR A 241 7.57 9.50 5.88
CA TYR A 241 6.42 9.56 4.99
C TYR A 241 6.78 9.18 3.55
N THR A 242 5.80 8.63 2.83
CA THR A 242 5.87 8.41 1.37
C THR A 242 4.84 9.31 0.69
N PRO A 243 5.27 10.31 -0.10
CA PRO A 243 4.37 11.10 -0.92
C PRO A 243 3.61 10.23 -1.93
N ALA A 244 2.33 10.52 -2.14
CA ALA A 244 1.46 9.79 -3.07
C ALA A 244 2.10 9.50 -4.45
N ARG A 245 2.79 10.50 -5.02
CA ARG A 245 3.46 10.40 -6.34
C ARG A 245 4.58 9.35 -6.40
N LEU A 246 5.13 8.94 -5.26
CA LEU A 246 6.23 7.98 -5.16
C LEU A 246 5.73 6.56 -4.84
N VAL A 247 4.44 6.40 -4.58
CA VAL A 247 3.83 5.09 -4.29
C VAL A 247 3.68 4.31 -5.58
N ARG A 248 4.20 3.08 -5.61
CA ARG A 248 3.91 2.13 -6.69
C ARG A 248 2.51 1.57 -6.51
N LEU A 249 1.64 1.77 -7.50
CA LEU A 249 0.27 1.25 -7.50
C LEU A 249 0.15 -0.01 -8.37
N VAL A 250 -0.41 -1.08 -7.80
CA VAL A 250 -0.53 -2.38 -8.47
C VAL A 250 -1.99 -2.85 -8.44
N PRO A 251 -2.67 -3.11 -9.57
CA PRO A 251 -4.01 -3.68 -9.56
C PRO A 251 -4.03 -5.07 -8.91
N LEU A 252 -4.77 -5.24 -7.82
CA LEU A 252 -4.76 -6.50 -7.06
C LEU A 252 -5.49 -7.62 -7.82
N GLU A 253 -6.44 -7.29 -8.69
CA GLU A 253 -7.13 -8.24 -9.57
C GLU A 253 -6.16 -8.99 -10.50
N SER A 254 -5.05 -8.35 -10.86
CA SER A 254 -4.01 -8.95 -11.71
C SER A 254 -3.12 -9.95 -10.98
N VAL A 255 -3.12 -9.94 -9.63
CA VAL A 255 -2.21 -10.75 -8.81
C VAL A 255 -2.93 -11.81 -7.98
N ARG A 256 -4.21 -11.62 -7.64
CA ARG A 256 -4.99 -12.51 -6.75
C ARG A 256 -5.13 -13.95 -7.23
N ASN A 257 -4.97 -14.19 -8.53
CA ASN A 257 -5.06 -15.52 -9.14
C ASN A 257 -3.68 -16.09 -9.54
N GLY A 258 -2.59 -15.38 -9.20
CA GLY A 258 -1.23 -15.78 -9.52
C GLY A 258 -0.73 -16.91 -8.60
N PRO A 259 0.35 -17.61 -9.00
CA PRO A 259 0.95 -18.69 -8.20
C PRO A 259 1.48 -18.22 -6.84
N LEU A 260 1.66 -16.91 -6.66
CA LEU A 260 2.11 -16.29 -5.41
C LEU A 260 0.96 -15.73 -4.57
N ALA A 261 -0.28 -15.78 -5.04
CA ALA A 261 -1.43 -15.16 -4.39
C ALA A 261 -1.71 -15.75 -3.01
N ARG A 262 -1.57 -17.07 -2.84
CA ARG A 262 -1.80 -17.73 -1.56
C ARG A 262 -0.73 -18.79 -1.27
N PRO A 263 0.47 -18.38 -0.85
CA PRO A 263 1.47 -19.31 -0.33
C PRO A 263 0.97 -19.88 1.01
N ALA A 264 1.50 -21.05 1.38
CA ALA A 264 1.09 -21.79 2.57
C ALA A 264 1.30 -21.04 3.90
N ASP A 265 1.95 -19.88 3.90
CA ASP A 265 2.33 -19.11 5.09
C ASP A 265 1.48 -17.86 5.34
N PHE A 266 0.36 -17.64 4.63
CA PHE A 266 -0.57 -16.57 4.99
C PHE A 266 -1.38 -16.85 6.26
N ASP A 267 -1.65 -18.10 6.62
CA ASP A 267 -2.44 -18.41 7.83
C ASP A 267 -1.75 -17.89 9.11
N PRO A 268 -2.46 -17.16 9.99
CA PRO A 268 -3.93 -17.00 10.06
C PRO A 268 -4.50 -15.73 9.37
N ILE A 269 -3.73 -15.02 8.55
CA ILE A 269 -4.10 -13.71 7.99
C ILE A 269 -4.88 -13.85 6.68
N THR A 270 -6.10 -13.30 6.67
CA THR A 270 -6.99 -13.26 5.51
C THR A 270 -6.46 -12.28 4.46
N PRO A 271 -6.15 -12.73 3.23
CA PRO A 271 -5.76 -11.81 2.15
C PRO A 271 -6.94 -10.96 1.69
N PRO A 272 -6.71 -9.80 1.03
CA PRO A 272 -7.77 -8.86 0.70
C PRO A 272 -8.96 -9.49 -0.03
N TRP A 273 -8.72 -10.34 -1.03
CA TRP A 273 -9.77 -10.95 -1.86
C TRP A 273 -10.64 -11.99 -1.15
N GLU A 274 -10.36 -12.31 0.11
CA GLU A 274 -11.20 -13.16 0.97
C GLU A 274 -11.97 -12.37 2.02
N LYS A 275 -11.64 -11.10 2.23
CA LYS A 275 -12.33 -10.21 3.18
C LYS A 275 -13.68 -9.78 2.59
N GLN A 276 -14.73 -9.65 3.41
CA GLN A 276 -16.05 -9.22 2.94
C GLN A 276 -16.00 -7.86 2.23
N VAL A 277 -15.20 -6.94 2.76
CA VAL A 277 -15.02 -5.58 2.22
C VAL A 277 -14.48 -5.55 0.77
N TRP A 278 -13.87 -6.64 0.31
CA TRP A 278 -13.42 -6.75 -1.09
C TRP A 278 -14.57 -6.74 -2.10
N THR A 279 -15.71 -7.34 -1.74
CA THR A 279 -16.91 -7.40 -2.58
C THR A 279 -17.93 -6.36 -2.20
N ASP A 280 -18.02 -6.03 -0.91
CA ASP A 280 -18.96 -5.06 -0.36
C ASP A 280 -18.16 -3.90 0.25
N PRO A 281 -17.90 -2.82 -0.52
CA PRO A 281 -17.01 -1.76 -0.07
C PRO A 281 -17.58 -0.91 1.07
N GLU A 282 -18.82 -1.16 1.51
CA GLU A 282 -19.40 -0.57 2.73
C GLU A 282 -19.19 -1.45 3.97
N SER A 283 -18.90 -2.75 3.79
CA SER A 283 -18.61 -3.65 4.91
C SER A 283 -17.42 -3.16 5.73
N GLU A 284 -17.49 -3.40 7.03
CA GLU A 284 -16.41 -3.07 7.96
C GLU A 284 -15.52 -4.26 8.30
N GLY A 285 -15.96 -5.48 7.97
CA GLY A 285 -15.22 -6.70 8.30
C GLY A 285 -13.90 -6.78 7.55
N THR A 286 -12.80 -6.83 8.30
CA THR A 286 -11.43 -6.97 7.78
C THR A 286 -10.85 -8.38 7.93
N GLY A 287 -11.63 -9.32 8.48
CA GLY A 287 -11.26 -10.73 8.73
C GLY A 287 -11.87 -11.72 7.77
#